data_AF-A0ABD5PE57-F1
#
_entry.id   AF-A0ABD5PE57-F1
#
_cell.length_a   1.000
_cell.length_b   1.000
_cell.length_c   1.000
_cell.angle_alpha   90.00
_cell.angle_beta   90.00
_cell.angle_gamma   90.00
#
_symmetry.space_group_name_H-M   'P 1'
#
loop_
_entity.id
_entity.type
_entity.pdbx_description
1 polymer ?
#
loop_
_entity_poly.entity_id
_entity_poly.type
_entity_poly.pdbx_seq_one_letter_code
_entity_poly.pdbx_strand_id
1 'polypeptide(L)'
;MQFALLGWPEDGPTLRLDYRRFSYAGKFVMSTTGKAVVRDPGSGSGTVEGGTGAADADGTNSGSAGADAEEPAVVDPAVFEEDVLAAAAFNEDRTDPGVLWIRYIDVADTRRGERLGTRLALFVRERAKERGYRRLRIAVNNPFSYEALYKAGFGYTGRQTGLAELVLEYPAERDRPTYQCGLDVFRERDLDPAEHDFLDRKEGMDAPPVLDAPMDGDVDGVDVGGERDSDADSDSDRESGEA
;
A
#
# COMPACT_ATOMS: atom_id res chain seq x y z
N MET A 1 12.76 -6.27 7.36
CA MET A 1 11.30 -6.05 7.21
C MET A 1 10.58 -7.36 7.47
N GLN A 2 9.28 -7.35 7.77
CA GLN A 2 8.51 -8.58 7.97
C GLN A 2 7.08 -8.39 7.46
N PHE A 3 6.61 -9.29 6.60
CA PHE A 3 5.21 -9.35 6.19
C PHE A 3 4.42 -10.18 7.20
N ALA A 4 3.26 -9.69 7.62
CA ALA A 4 2.42 -10.36 8.58
C ALA A 4 0.93 -10.17 8.27
N LEU A 5 0.17 -11.25 8.38
CA LEU A 5 -1.28 -11.25 8.37
C LEU A 5 -1.78 -11.16 9.81
N LEU A 6 -2.42 -10.05 10.18
CA LEU A 6 -2.90 -9.82 11.56
C LEU A 6 -4.23 -10.52 11.84
N GLY A 7 -4.99 -10.83 10.78
CA GLY A 7 -6.26 -11.53 10.87
C GLY A 7 -7.14 -11.28 9.65
N TRP A 8 -8.16 -12.11 9.53
CA TRP A 8 -9.21 -12.03 8.53
C TRP A 8 -10.39 -11.17 9.05
N PRO A 9 -11.35 -10.78 8.19
CA PRO A 9 -12.49 -9.95 8.63
C PRO A 9 -13.23 -10.49 9.87
N GLU A 10 -13.40 -11.81 9.98
CA GLU A 10 -14.03 -12.48 11.11
C GLU A 10 -13.21 -12.45 12.41
N ASP A 11 -11.90 -12.27 12.32
CA ASP A 11 -11.01 -12.17 13.48
C ASP A 11 -11.08 -10.76 14.12
N GLY A 12 -11.72 -9.81 13.44
CA GLY A 12 -11.92 -8.46 13.95
C GLY A 12 -10.66 -7.60 14.15
N PRO A 13 -9.53 -7.77 13.41
CA PRO A 13 -8.29 -7.09 13.72
C PRO A 13 -8.42 -5.57 13.57
N THR A 14 -7.90 -4.82 14.54
CA THR A 14 -7.83 -3.35 14.48
C THR A 14 -6.37 -2.91 14.51
N LEU A 15 -6.05 -1.86 13.76
CA LEU A 15 -4.70 -1.32 13.69
C LEU A 15 -4.75 0.21 13.79
N ARG A 16 -3.98 0.77 14.73
CA ARG A 16 -3.86 2.22 14.92
C ARG A 16 -2.60 2.72 14.24
N LEU A 17 -2.76 3.26 13.04
CA LEU A 17 -1.68 3.90 12.31
C LEU A 17 -1.62 5.39 12.66
N ASP A 18 -0.41 5.94 12.68
CA ASP A 18 -0.21 7.38 12.83
C ASP A 18 -0.69 8.10 11.54
N TYR A 19 -1.72 8.94 11.68
CA TYR A 19 -2.30 9.71 10.58
C TYR A 19 -1.32 10.72 9.95
N ARG A 20 -0.23 11.04 10.64
CA ARG A 20 0.85 11.90 10.12
C ARG A 20 1.72 11.15 9.13
N ARG A 21 1.86 9.84 9.28
CA ARG A 21 2.67 8.95 8.45
C ARG A 21 1.86 8.27 7.34
N PHE A 22 0.57 8.04 7.59
CA PHE A 22 -0.33 7.25 6.73
C PHE A 22 -1.55 8.06 6.31
N SER A 23 -1.74 8.22 4.99
CA SER A 23 -2.83 9.01 4.41
C SER A 23 -4.23 8.42 4.69
N TYR A 24 -4.31 7.12 4.94
CA TYR A 24 -5.54 6.38 5.16
C TYR A 24 -5.61 5.75 6.57
N ALA A 25 -4.83 6.24 7.53
CA ALA A 25 -4.75 5.68 8.89
C ALA A 25 -6.11 5.33 9.52
N GLY A 26 -7.08 6.25 9.42
CA GLY A 26 -8.44 6.07 9.96
C GLY A 26 -9.26 4.93 9.32
N LYS A 27 -8.80 4.34 8.20
CA LYS A 27 -9.45 3.18 7.57
C LYS A 27 -9.05 1.85 8.20
N PHE A 28 -8.01 1.83 9.04
CA PHE A 28 -7.44 0.62 9.62
C PHE A 28 -7.97 0.29 11.03
N VAL A 29 -8.71 1.22 11.65
CA VAL A 29 -9.34 1.00 12.97
C VAL A 29 -10.62 0.17 12.89
N MET A 30 -11.18 -0.05 11.69
CA MET A 30 -12.43 -0.79 11.50
C MET A 30 -12.21 -2.29 11.68
N SER A 31 -12.95 -2.94 12.60
CA SER A 31 -12.84 -4.39 12.85
C SER A 31 -13.47 -5.26 11.76
N THR A 32 -14.29 -4.70 10.86
CA THR A 32 -15.00 -5.46 9.80
C THR A 32 -14.13 -5.84 8.60
N THR A 33 -12.82 -5.64 8.68
CA THR A 33 -11.86 -5.90 7.60
C THR A 33 -10.68 -6.68 8.14
N GLY A 34 -10.18 -7.64 7.37
CA GLY A 34 -8.90 -8.28 7.66
C GLY A 34 -7.75 -7.32 7.40
N LYS A 35 -6.62 -7.52 8.09
CA LYS A 35 -5.44 -6.65 8.00
C LYS A 35 -4.17 -7.44 7.73
N ALA A 36 -3.33 -6.91 6.85
CA ALA A 36 -1.96 -7.35 6.68
C ALA A 36 -1.02 -6.14 6.76
N VAL A 37 0.21 -6.35 7.21
CA VAL A 37 1.19 -5.28 7.42
C VAL A 37 2.58 -5.68 6.96
N VAL A 38 3.41 -4.67 6.72
CA VAL A 38 4.87 -4.77 6.70
C VAL A 38 5.40 -4.09 7.95
N ARG A 39 6.16 -4.80 8.77
CA ARG A 39 6.80 -4.30 9.99
C ARG A 39 8.31 -4.14 9.82
N ASP A 40 8.88 -3.20 10.57
CA ASP A 40 10.31 -3.11 10.81
C ASP A 40 10.68 -3.80 12.14
N PRO A 41 11.30 -4.99 12.11
CA PRO A 41 11.68 -5.68 13.34
C PRO A 41 12.70 -4.90 14.17
N GLY A 42 13.40 -3.92 13.58
CA GLY A 42 14.37 -3.08 14.29
C GLY A 42 13.75 -1.94 15.11
N SER A 43 12.46 -1.65 14.92
CA SER A 43 11.75 -0.58 15.64
C SER A 43 11.05 -1.08 16.92
N GLY A 44 10.97 -2.41 17.12
CA GLY A 44 10.23 -3.05 18.21
C GLY A 44 11.09 -3.87 19.17
N SER A 45 11.84 -3.20 20.05
CA SER A 45 12.27 -3.78 21.33
C SER A 45 11.95 -2.80 22.47
N GLY A 46 10.65 -2.55 22.65
CA GLY A 46 10.09 -1.96 23.86
C GLY A 46 9.28 -3.02 24.59
N THR A 47 9.95 -3.95 25.27
CA THR A 47 9.31 -4.88 26.21
C THR A 47 8.69 -4.05 27.32
N VAL A 48 7.36 -3.91 27.33
CA VAL A 48 6.65 -3.33 28.47
C VAL A 48 6.57 -4.42 29.53
N GLU A 49 7.56 -4.48 30.42
CA GLU A 49 7.47 -5.29 31.63
C GLU A 49 6.40 -4.70 32.55
N GLY A 50 5.53 -5.59 33.04
CA GLY A 50 4.37 -5.26 33.86
C GLY A 50 4.72 -4.52 35.15
N GLY A 51 4.07 -3.37 35.35
CA GLY A 51 3.98 -2.69 36.63
C GLY A 51 2.59 -2.88 37.24
N THR A 52 2.44 -3.86 38.11
CA THR A 52 1.34 -3.94 39.07
C THR A 52 1.50 -2.85 40.13
N GLY A 53 0.50 -2.01 40.34
CA GLY A 53 0.47 -1.05 41.44
C GLY A 53 -0.93 -0.50 41.68
N ALA A 54 -1.65 -1.12 42.61
CA ALA A 54 -2.88 -0.60 43.19
C ALA A 54 -2.56 0.41 44.31
N ALA A 55 -3.31 1.52 44.39
CA ALA A 55 -3.84 2.11 45.63
C ALA A 55 -4.56 3.46 45.37
N ASP A 56 -5.89 3.42 45.53
CA ASP A 56 -6.77 4.29 46.33
C ASP A 56 -6.61 5.83 46.40
N ALA A 57 -7.77 6.46 46.10
CA ALA A 57 -8.53 7.42 46.93
C ALA A 57 -8.58 8.92 46.55
N ASP A 58 -9.80 9.29 46.15
CA ASP A 58 -10.67 10.40 46.59
C ASP A 58 -10.24 11.87 46.38
N GLY A 59 -11.17 12.65 45.83
CA GLY A 59 -10.98 14.07 45.53
C GLY A 59 -12.14 14.67 44.73
N THR A 60 -13.25 14.90 45.41
CA THR A 60 -14.39 15.70 44.95
C THR A 60 -13.94 17.05 44.37
N ASN A 61 -14.42 17.45 43.19
CA ASN A 61 -14.83 18.85 43.01
C ASN A 61 -15.98 19.01 42.00
N SER A 62 -16.97 19.78 42.45
CA SER A 62 -18.17 20.19 41.75
C SER A 62 -17.96 21.58 41.14
N GLY A 63 -18.34 21.74 39.87
CA GLY A 63 -18.84 22.99 39.32
C GLY A 63 -17.81 23.91 38.66
N SER A 64 -17.92 24.08 37.34
CA SER A 64 -18.50 25.30 36.74
C SER A 64 -18.32 25.26 35.23
N ALA A 65 -19.41 25.54 34.52
CA ALA A 65 -19.41 25.76 33.08
C ALA A 65 -18.47 26.91 32.71
N GLY A 66 -17.53 26.62 31.82
CA GLY A 66 -16.73 27.57 31.06
C GLY A 66 -16.51 26.94 29.69
N ALA A 67 -17.13 27.51 28.67
CA ALA A 67 -16.98 27.07 27.29
C ALA A 67 -15.62 27.55 26.77
N ASP A 68 -14.57 26.83 27.14
CA ASP A 68 -13.28 26.92 26.49
C ASP A 68 -13.20 25.73 25.53
N ALA A 69 -13.02 26.03 24.24
CA ALA A 69 -12.75 25.01 23.24
C ALA A 69 -11.48 24.27 23.67
N GLU A 70 -11.64 23.04 24.16
CA GLU A 70 -10.52 22.13 24.46
C GLU A 70 -9.60 22.12 23.25
N GLU A 71 -8.38 22.64 23.42
CA GLU A 71 -7.30 22.31 22.49
C GLU A 71 -7.31 20.79 22.32
N PRO A 72 -7.30 20.26 21.08
CA PRO A 72 -7.40 18.83 20.88
C PRO A 72 -6.27 18.17 21.67
N ALA A 73 -6.64 17.37 22.67
CA ALA A 73 -5.69 16.68 23.52
C ALA A 73 -4.65 16.00 22.62
N VAL A 74 -3.37 16.32 22.83
CA VAL A 74 -2.28 15.72 22.08
C VAL A 74 -2.39 14.21 22.27
N VAL A 75 -2.80 13.51 21.21
CA VAL A 75 -2.93 12.05 21.24
C VAL A 75 -1.54 11.48 21.54
N ASP A 76 -1.45 10.69 22.61
CA ASP A 76 -0.20 10.03 23.00
C ASP A 76 0.34 9.20 21.83
N PRO A 77 1.54 9.50 21.29
CA PRO A 77 2.13 8.75 20.19
C PRO A 77 2.25 7.24 20.45
N ALA A 78 2.37 6.83 21.72
CA ALA A 78 2.49 5.42 22.11
C ALA A 78 1.23 4.58 21.79
N VAL A 79 0.10 5.21 21.44
CA VAL A 79 -1.10 4.49 21.01
C VAL A 79 -1.03 4.00 19.56
N PHE A 80 -0.03 4.45 18.79
CA PHE A 80 0.17 4.09 17.39
C PHE A 80 1.22 2.99 17.23
N GLU A 81 1.05 2.21 16.17
CA GLU A 81 1.98 1.13 15.82
C GLU A 81 3.16 1.71 15.03
N GLU A 82 4.23 2.06 15.74
CA GLU A 82 5.35 2.80 15.17
C GLU A 82 6.21 1.98 14.18
N ASP A 83 6.26 0.67 14.37
CA ASP A 83 7.05 -0.28 13.57
C ASP A 83 6.37 -0.65 12.24
N VAL A 84 5.13 -0.21 12.00
CA VAL A 84 4.43 -0.47 10.73
C VAL A 84 4.94 0.46 9.63
N LEU A 85 5.37 -0.14 8.52
CA LEU A 85 5.87 0.56 7.32
C LEU A 85 4.82 0.61 6.21
N ALA A 86 3.95 -0.40 6.12
CA ALA A 86 2.85 -0.45 5.18
C ALA A 86 1.71 -1.32 5.74
N ALA A 87 0.47 -1.02 5.34
CA ALA A 87 -0.71 -1.76 5.79
C ALA A 87 -1.71 -1.95 4.66
N ALA A 88 -2.40 -3.08 4.67
CA ALA A 88 -3.50 -3.41 3.77
C ALA A 88 -4.75 -3.80 4.56
N ALA A 89 -5.90 -3.31 4.13
CA ALA A 89 -7.20 -3.68 4.67
C ALA A 89 -8.05 -4.32 3.57
N PHE A 90 -8.67 -5.46 3.87
CA PHE A 90 -9.44 -6.24 2.89
C PHE A 90 -10.69 -6.86 3.50
N ASN A 91 -11.67 -7.20 2.67
CA ASN A 91 -12.90 -7.87 3.09
C ASN A 91 -13.52 -8.67 1.94
N GLU A 92 -14.42 -9.59 2.27
CA GLU A 92 -15.16 -10.35 1.26
C GLU A 92 -16.07 -9.45 0.40
N ASP A 93 -16.27 -9.87 -0.84
CA ASP A 93 -17.36 -9.36 -1.66
C ASP A 93 -18.70 -9.79 -1.04
N ARG A 94 -19.66 -8.87 -1.00
CA ARG A 94 -20.95 -9.11 -0.35
C ARG A 94 -21.84 -10.07 -1.14
N THR A 95 -21.56 -10.26 -2.43
CA THR A 95 -22.38 -11.08 -3.32
C THR A 95 -21.68 -12.34 -3.83
N ASP A 96 -20.36 -12.46 -3.61
CA ASP A 96 -19.58 -13.65 -3.96
C ASP A 96 -18.52 -13.94 -2.88
N PRO A 97 -18.75 -14.93 -2.00
CA PRO A 97 -17.80 -15.27 -0.94
C PRO A 97 -16.47 -15.84 -1.48
N GLY A 98 -16.38 -16.15 -2.79
CA GLY A 98 -15.13 -16.53 -3.43
C GLY A 98 -14.26 -15.34 -3.87
N VAL A 99 -14.70 -14.10 -3.65
CA VAL A 99 -14.00 -12.88 -4.07
C VAL A 99 -13.60 -12.05 -2.85
N LEU A 100 -12.33 -11.67 -2.78
CA LEU A 100 -11.80 -10.76 -1.76
C LEU A 100 -11.49 -9.39 -2.35
N TRP A 101 -11.96 -8.32 -1.70
CA TRP A 101 -11.59 -6.95 -2.04
C TRP A 101 -10.46 -6.45 -1.15
N ILE A 102 -9.35 -6.04 -1.73
CA ILE A 102 -8.39 -5.16 -1.08
C ILE A 102 -8.95 -3.74 -1.17
N ARG A 103 -9.27 -3.14 -0.03
CA ARG A 103 -9.92 -1.83 0.06
C ARG A 103 -8.93 -0.70 0.12
N TYR A 104 -7.87 -0.90 0.89
CA TYR A 104 -6.85 0.11 1.13
C TYR A 104 -5.50 -0.58 1.18
N ILE A 105 -4.52 0.03 0.54
CA ILE A 105 -3.10 -0.21 0.77
C ILE A 105 -2.52 1.17 1.07
N ASP A 106 -1.82 1.29 2.18
CA ASP A 106 -1.16 2.53 2.56
C ASP A 106 0.27 2.25 3.01
N VAL A 107 1.16 3.17 2.67
CA VAL A 107 2.59 3.08 2.92
C VAL A 107 3.00 4.34 3.65
N ALA A 108 3.81 4.19 4.70
CA ALA A 108 4.36 5.32 5.43
C ALA A 108 5.05 6.28 4.46
N ASP A 109 4.77 7.58 4.61
CA ASP A 109 5.33 8.67 3.80
C ASP A 109 6.84 8.57 3.56
N THR A 110 7.61 8.25 4.60
CA THR A 110 9.06 8.07 4.59
C THR A 110 9.57 6.85 3.81
N ARG A 111 8.68 5.92 3.45
CA ARG A 111 9.00 4.64 2.78
C ARG A 111 8.35 4.51 1.39
N ARG A 112 7.78 5.59 0.87
CA ARG A 112 7.20 5.59 -0.49
C ARG A 112 8.33 5.39 -1.52
N GLY A 113 8.03 4.62 -2.57
CA GLY A 113 9.00 4.26 -3.61
C GLY A 113 9.70 2.92 -3.41
N GLU A 114 9.70 2.36 -2.19
CA GLU A 114 10.35 1.06 -1.89
C GLU A 114 9.51 -0.17 -2.30
N ARG A 115 8.46 0.02 -3.10
CA ARG A 115 7.55 -1.02 -3.60
C ARG A 115 6.82 -1.80 -2.49
N LEU A 116 6.79 -1.31 -1.25
CA LEU A 116 6.12 -1.98 -0.12
C LEU A 116 4.63 -2.26 -0.41
N GLY A 117 3.92 -1.33 -1.04
CA GLY A 117 2.51 -1.53 -1.43
C GLY A 117 2.33 -2.68 -2.44
N THR A 118 3.19 -2.77 -3.45
CA THR A 118 3.19 -3.88 -4.43
C THR A 118 3.43 -5.22 -3.76
N ARG A 119 4.47 -5.29 -2.91
CA ARG A 119 4.83 -6.53 -2.20
C ARG A 119 3.76 -6.94 -1.20
N LEU A 120 3.12 -5.98 -0.54
CA LEU A 120 2.02 -6.25 0.38
C LEU A 120 0.77 -6.75 -0.37
N ALA A 121 0.48 -6.24 -1.56
CA ALA A 121 -0.59 -6.78 -2.41
C ALA A 121 -0.31 -8.23 -2.83
N LEU A 122 0.94 -8.56 -3.18
CA LEU A 122 1.37 -9.94 -3.48
C LEU A 122 1.21 -10.85 -2.26
N PHE A 123 1.62 -10.39 -1.08
CA PHE A 123 1.46 -11.13 0.16
C PHE A 123 -0.02 -11.45 0.44
N VAL A 124 -0.89 -10.44 0.40
CA VAL A 124 -2.34 -10.62 0.61
C VAL A 124 -2.95 -11.57 -0.43
N ARG A 125 -2.49 -11.50 -1.68
CA ARG A 125 -2.91 -12.40 -2.77
C ARG A 125 -2.60 -13.85 -2.46
N GLU A 126 -1.38 -14.17 -2.08
CA GLU A 126 -1.00 -15.56 -1.76
C GLU A 126 -1.78 -16.08 -0.55
N ARG A 127 -1.92 -15.27 0.50
CA ARG A 127 -2.74 -15.61 1.67
C ARG A 127 -4.19 -15.87 1.33
N ALA A 128 -4.76 -15.04 0.45
CA ALA A 128 -6.14 -15.21 0.00
C ALA A 128 -6.30 -16.50 -0.82
N LYS A 129 -5.34 -16.81 -1.69
CA LYS A 129 -5.33 -18.06 -2.46
C LYS A 129 -5.26 -19.29 -1.56
N GLU A 130 -4.37 -19.27 -0.56
CA GLU A 130 -4.22 -20.34 0.44
C GLU A 130 -5.49 -20.54 1.26
N ARG A 131 -6.22 -19.46 1.59
CA ARG A 131 -7.53 -19.53 2.25
C ARG A 131 -8.65 -20.04 1.35
N GLY A 132 -8.45 -20.07 0.03
CA GLY A 132 -9.41 -20.59 -0.94
C GLY A 132 -10.21 -19.54 -1.71
N TYR A 133 -9.84 -18.26 -1.64
CA TYR A 133 -10.43 -17.25 -2.51
C TYR A 133 -10.01 -17.50 -3.97
N ARG A 134 -11.00 -17.49 -4.87
CA ARG A 134 -10.76 -17.69 -6.31
C ARG A 134 -10.34 -16.41 -7.02
N ARG A 135 -10.65 -15.25 -6.44
CA ARG A 135 -10.43 -13.96 -7.07
C ARG A 135 -10.16 -12.88 -6.05
N LEU A 136 -9.27 -11.96 -6.40
CA LEU A 136 -9.04 -10.73 -5.68
C LEU A 136 -9.40 -9.54 -6.55
N ARG A 137 -9.89 -8.47 -5.92
CA ARG A 137 -10.23 -7.19 -6.54
C ARG A 137 -9.59 -6.05 -5.79
N ILE A 138 -9.20 -5.02 -6.52
CA ILE A 138 -8.77 -3.74 -5.98
C ILE A 138 -9.15 -2.63 -6.96
N ALA A 139 -9.55 -1.48 -6.45
CA ALA A 139 -9.82 -0.30 -7.27
C ALA A 139 -8.73 0.76 -7.02
N VAL A 140 -8.22 1.38 -8.08
CA VAL A 140 -7.13 2.37 -8.01
C VAL A 140 -7.47 3.61 -8.81
N ASN A 141 -7.06 4.78 -8.32
CA ASN A 141 -7.41 6.06 -8.92
C ASN A 141 -6.22 6.83 -9.54
N ASN A 142 -5.01 6.28 -9.46
CA ASN A 142 -3.79 6.90 -9.98
C ASN A 142 -2.95 5.89 -10.79
N PRO A 143 -2.19 6.35 -11.80
CA PRO A 143 -1.44 5.49 -12.71
C PRO A 143 -0.27 4.76 -12.03
N PHE A 144 0.33 5.32 -10.98
CA PHE A 144 1.40 4.65 -10.23
C PHE A 144 0.90 3.40 -9.52
N SER A 145 -0.28 3.49 -8.89
CA SER A 145 -0.93 2.36 -8.22
C SER A 145 -1.37 1.32 -9.26
N TYR A 146 -1.90 1.76 -10.39
CA TYR A 146 -2.24 0.85 -11.50
C TYR A 146 -1.03 0.01 -11.95
N GLU A 147 0.12 0.64 -12.23
CA GLU A 147 1.37 -0.03 -12.55
C GLU A 147 1.85 -0.96 -11.42
N ALA A 148 1.79 -0.49 -10.17
CA ALA A 148 2.18 -1.25 -9.00
C ALA A 148 1.34 -2.52 -8.83
N LEU A 149 0.04 -2.46 -9.11
CA LEU A 149 -0.84 -3.62 -9.02
C LEU A 149 -0.67 -4.58 -10.21
N TYR A 150 -0.33 -4.07 -11.40
CA TYR A 150 0.14 -4.94 -12.48
C TYR A 150 1.39 -5.71 -12.07
N LYS A 151 2.37 -5.06 -11.44
CA LYS A 151 3.56 -5.76 -10.89
C LYS A 151 3.22 -6.79 -9.81
N ALA A 152 2.08 -6.61 -9.11
CA ALA A 152 1.53 -7.61 -8.20
C ALA A 152 0.72 -8.73 -8.89
N GLY A 153 0.68 -8.74 -10.22
CA GLY A 153 -0.01 -9.74 -11.04
C GLY A 153 -1.48 -9.47 -11.29
N PHE A 154 -2.02 -8.34 -10.84
CA PHE A 154 -3.38 -7.95 -11.18
C PHE A 154 -3.45 -7.47 -12.65
N GLY A 155 -4.66 -7.47 -13.22
CA GLY A 155 -4.94 -6.96 -14.55
C GLY A 155 -6.23 -6.13 -14.56
N TYR A 156 -6.29 -5.15 -15.46
CA TYR A 156 -7.45 -4.26 -15.58
C TYR A 156 -8.65 -5.01 -16.13
N THR A 157 -9.81 -4.80 -15.52
CA THR A 157 -11.05 -5.49 -15.91
C THR A 157 -11.84 -4.76 -17.00
N GLY A 158 -11.38 -3.60 -17.46
CA GLY A 158 -12.18 -2.70 -18.32
C GLY A 158 -13.26 -1.93 -17.56
N ARG A 159 -13.41 -2.13 -16.26
CA ARG A 159 -14.45 -1.49 -15.44
C ARG A 159 -13.90 -0.38 -14.57
N GLN A 160 -14.68 0.68 -14.42
CA GLN A 160 -14.46 1.75 -13.47
C GLN A 160 -15.54 1.72 -12.38
N THR A 161 -15.18 2.07 -11.14
CA THR A 161 -16.13 2.36 -10.07
C THR A 161 -16.52 3.85 -10.09
N GLY A 162 -17.43 4.25 -9.20
CA GLY A 162 -17.64 5.67 -8.94
C GLY A 162 -16.35 6.34 -8.43
N LEU A 163 -16.16 7.63 -8.73
CA LEU A 163 -14.91 8.39 -8.48
C LEU A 163 -13.74 8.04 -9.43
N ALA A 164 -14.04 7.44 -10.59
CA ALA A 164 -13.05 7.13 -11.61
C ALA A 164 -11.92 6.22 -11.11
N GLU A 165 -12.22 5.24 -10.26
CA GLU A 165 -11.23 4.22 -9.90
C GLU A 165 -11.32 3.07 -10.91
N LEU A 166 -10.19 2.58 -11.40
CA LEU A 166 -10.12 1.41 -12.27
C LEU A 166 -10.10 0.15 -11.43
N VAL A 167 -10.96 -0.82 -11.76
CA VAL A 167 -11.01 -2.11 -11.07
C VAL A 167 -10.03 -3.09 -11.71
N LEU A 168 -9.10 -3.57 -10.89
CA LEU A 168 -8.15 -4.62 -11.26
C LEU A 168 -8.50 -5.92 -10.54
N GLU A 169 -8.22 -7.05 -11.19
CA GLU A 169 -8.49 -8.39 -10.68
C GLU A 169 -7.25 -9.29 -10.73
N TYR A 170 -7.21 -10.28 -9.83
CA TYR A 170 -6.31 -11.43 -9.92
C TYR A 170 -7.11 -12.73 -9.72
N PRO A 171 -6.88 -13.78 -10.53
CA PRO A 171 -6.10 -13.77 -11.78
C PRO A 171 -6.81 -12.94 -12.87
N ALA A 172 -6.05 -12.43 -13.84
CA ALA A 172 -6.56 -11.68 -14.99
C ALA A 172 -5.66 -11.84 -16.22
N GLU A 173 -6.19 -11.54 -17.40
CA GLU A 173 -5.40 -11.32 -18.61
C GLU A 173 -4.59 -10.03 -18.46
N ARG A 174 -3.35 -10.06 -18.96
CA ARG A 174 -2.36 -8.97 -18.80
C ARG A 174 -1.68 -8.63 -20.11
N ASP A 175 -2.44 -8.68 -21.21
CA ASP A 175 -1.94 -8.30 -22.51
C ASP A 175 -1.71 -6.78 -22.61
N ARG A 176 -0.89 -6.37 -23.57
CA ARG A 176 -0.56 -4.96 -23.81
C ARG A 176 -1.80 -4.10 -24.11
N PRO A 177 -2.75 -4.50 -24.97
CA PRO A 177 -3.95 -3.71 -25.22
C PRO A 177 -4.75 -3.41 -23.95
N THR A 178 -4.97 -4.40 -23.10
CA THR A 178 -5.72 -4.22 -21.84
C THR A 178 -4.95 -3.33 -20.86
N TYR A 179 -3.64 -3.52 -20.76
CA TYR A 179 -2.77 -2.68 -19.94
C TYR A 179 -2.80 -1.22 -20.38
N GLN A 180 -2.62 -0.95 -21.68
CA GLN A 180 -2.63 0.39 -22.26
C GLN A 180 -4.01 1.04 -22.15
N CYS A 181 -5.09 0.30 -22.36
CA CYS A 181 -6.46 0.82 -22.22
C CYS A 181 -6.72 1.40 -20.82
N GLY A 182 -6.20 0.79 -19.75
CA GLY A 182 -6.32 1.37 -18.42
C GLY A 182 -5.45 2.63 -18.22
N LEU A 183 -4.27 2.70 -18.84
CA LEU A 183 -3.44 3.92 -18.82
C LEU A 183 -4.10 5.07 -19.58
N ASP A 184 -4.78 4.79 -20.69
CA ASP A 184 -5.51 5.79 -21.48
C ASP A 184 -6.59 6.50 -20.65
N VAL A 185 -7.28 5.76 -19.77
CA VAL A 185 -8.27 6.36 -18.86
C VAL A 185 -7.65 7.37 -17.88
N PHE A 186 -6.38 7.20 -17.51
CA PHE A 186 -5.68 8.22 -16.71
C PHE A 186 -5.27 9.42 -17.54
N ARG A 187 -4.87 9.24 -18.81
CA ARG A 187 -4.47 10.32 -19.73
C ARG A 187 -5.59 11.34 -19.97
N GLU A 188 -6.84 10.94 -19.83
CA GLU A 188 -8.01 11.82 -19.96
C GLU A 188 -8.29 12.72 -18.73
N ARG A 189 -7.47 12.62 -17.66
CA ARG A 189 -7.67 13.34 -16.40
C ARG A 189 -6.81 14.59 -16.31
N ASP A 190 -7.17 15.45 -15.36
CA ASP A 190 -6.29 16.51 -14.86
C ASP A 190 -5.29 15.87 -13.88
N LEU A 191 -4.04 15.71 -14.33
CA LEU A 191 -2.99 14.99 -13.63
C LEU A 191 -1.86 15.93 -13.22
N ASP A 192 -1.10 15.54 -12.20
CA ASP A 192 0.13 16.24 -11.89
C ASP A 192 1.24 15.96 -12.94
N PRO A 193 2.30 16.80 -13.02
CA PRO A 193 3.37 16.59 -13.99
C PRO A 193 4.09 15.23 -13.89
N ALA A 194 4.23 14.68 -12.68
CA ALA A 194 4.90 13.39 -12.49
C ALA A 194 4.05 12.23 -13.02
N GLU A 195 2.72 12.31 -12.86
CA GLU A 195 1.76 11.37 -13.44
C GLU A 195 1.76 11.44 -14.97
N HIS A 196 1.79 12.65 -15.55
CA HIS A 196 1.95 12.84 -17.00
C HIS A 196 3.24 12.22 -17.53
N ASP A 197 4.39 12.61 -16.97
CA ASP A 197 5.70 12.07 -17.37
C ASP A 197 5.77 10.54 -17.25
N PHE A 198 5.11 9.99 -16.23
CA PHE A 198 4.99 8.55 -16.07
C PHE A 198 4.18 7.89 -17.19
N LEU A 199 3.03 8.45 -17.55
CA LEU A 199 2.17 7.92 -18.62
C LEU A 199 2.83 8.00 -19.99
N ASP A 200 3.61 9.05 -20.26
CA ASP A 200 4.36 9.21 -21.51
C ASP A 200 5.43 8.13 -21.65
N ARG A 201 6.22 7.89 -20.58
CA ARG A 201 7.21 6.78 -20.56
C ARG A 201 6.59 5.40 -20.73
N LYS A 202 5.30 5.26 -20.44
CA LYS A 202 4.58 3.98 -20.54
C LYS A 202 3.82 3.81 -21.85
N GLU A 203 3.80 4.81 -22.72
CA GLU A 203 3.11 4.72 -23.99
C GLU A 203 3.64 3.56 -24.83
N GLY A 204 2.74 2.66 -25.24
CA GLY A 204 3.09 1.52 -26.07
C GLY A 204 3.97 0.46 -25.39
N MET A 205 4.21 0.52 -24.08
CA MET A 205 4.91 -0.54 -23.36
C MET A 205 3.99 -1.74 -23.09
N ASP A 206 4.58 -2.93 -23.00
CA ASP A 206 3.88 -4.11 -22.50
C ASP A 206 3.61 -4.00 -20.99
N ALA A 207 2.68 -4.82 -20.49
CA ALA A 207 2.46 -4.94 -19.05
C ALA A 207 3.76 -5.37 -18.34
N PRO A 208 4.09 -4.78 -17.18
CA PRO A 208 5.33 -5.11 -16.48
C PRO A 208 5.35 -6.59 -16.04
N PRO A 209 6.53 -7.21 -15.86
CA PRO A 209 6.61 -8.54 -15.27
C PRO A 209 6.02 -8.56 -13.86
N VAL A 210 5.49 -9.72 -13.46
CA VAL A 210 5.00 -9.94 -12.10
C VAL A 210 6.21 -10.14 -11.18
N LEU A 211 6.22 -9.48 -10.04
CA LEU A 211 7.26 -9.68 -9.02
C LEU A 211 7.00 -10.95 -8.22
N ASP A 212 8.06 -11.52 -7.67
CA ASP A 212 7.96 -12.62 -6.73
C ASP A 212 7.31 -12.18 -5.41
N ALA A 213 6.48 -13.06 -4.86
CA ALA A 213 5.82 -12.79 -3.59
C ALA A 213 6.83 -12.91 -2.44
N PRO A 214 6.79 -12.01 -1.45
CA PRO A 214 7.58 -12.19 -0.24
C PRO A 214 7.04 -13.39 0.57
N MET A 215 7.94 -14.18 1.12
CA MET A 215 7.64 -15.25 2.07
C MET A 215 7.34 -14.68 3.46
N ASP A 216 6.68 -15.47 4.31
CA ASP A 216 6.50 -15.12 5.71
C ASP A 216 7.84 -14.94 6.41
N GLY A 217 7.99 -13.83 7.14
CA GLY A 217 9.22 -13.57 7.86
C GLY A 217 10.39 -13.09 6.99
N ASP A 218 10.16 -12.81 5.69
CA ASP A 218 11.21 -12.29 4.81
C ASP A 218 11.76 -10.95 5.30
N VAL A 219 12.97 -11.02 5.87
CA VAL A 219 13.84 -9.90 6.19
C VAL A 219 14.66 -9.54 4.96
N ASP A 220 14.02 -8.91 3.97
CA ASP A 220 14.79 -8.48 2.80
C ASP A 220 15.81 -7.41 3.19
N GLY A 221 17.09 -7.76 3.00
CA GLY A 221 18.20 -6.83 2.95
C GLY A 221 18.02 -5.92 1.75
N VAL A 222 18.18 -4.63 1.96
CA VAL A 222 17.94 -3.57 0.98
C VAL A 222 18.75 -3.84 -0.30
N ASP A 223 18.08 -4.31 -1.36
CA ASP A 223 18.63 -4.26 -2.71
C ASP A 223 18.40 -2.85 -3.26
N VAL A 224 19.41 -1.99 -3.09
CA VAL A 224 19.48 -0.66 -3.72
C VAL A 224 19.90 -0.87 -5.19
N GLY A 225 19.05 -1.55 -5.97
CA GLY A 225 19.15 -1.65 -7.41
C GLY A 225 18.62 -0.37 -8.06
N GLY A 226 19.32 0.75 -7.87
CA GLY A 226 19.10 1.95 -8.66
C GLY A 226 19.67 1.75 -10.05
N GLU A 227 18.85 1.32 -11.00
CA GLU A 227 19.14 1.46 -12.43
C GLU A 227 19.24 2.96 -12.74
N ARG A 228 20.47 3.49 -12.66
CA ARG A 228 20.87 4.68 -13.40
C ARG A 228 21.31 4.16 -14.76
N ASP A 229 20.46 4.30 -15.75
CA ASP A 229 20.88 4.19 -17.14
C ASP A 229 21.94 5.26 -17.41
N SER A 230 23.17 4.80 -17.56
CA SER A 230 24.34 5.58 -17.96
C SER A 230 24.81 5.07 -19.31
N ASP A 231 24.12 5.46 -20.37
CA ASP A 231 24.63 5.32 -21.73
C ASP A 231 25.20 6.68 -22.18
N ALA A 232 26.45 6.91 -21.75
CA ALA A 232 27.34 7.85 -22.41
C ALA A 232 28.19 7.03 -23.38
N ASP A 233 27.69 6.85 -24.61
CA ASP A 233 28.49 6.31 -25.69
C ASP A 233 29.51 7.36 -26.12
N SER A 234 30.76 7.07 -25.75
CA SER A 234 31.97 7.60 -26.35
C SER A 234 32.08 7.08 -27.78
N ASP A 235 31.93 7.97 -28.77
CA ASP A 235 32.38 7.71 -30.13
C ASP A 235 33.45 8.74 -30.49
N SER A 236 34.70 8.28 -30.52
CA SER A 236 35.86 9.02 -30.96
C SER A 236 36.47 8.35 -32.19
N ASP A 237 36.58 9.16 -33.24
CA ASP A 237 37.57 9.13 -34.32
C ASP A 237 37.42 8.12 -35.47
N ARG A 238 37.22 8.65 -36.69
CA ARG A 238 38.34 8.81 -37.65
C ARG A 238 37.98 9.59 -38.94
N GLU A 239 38.88 10.55 -39.21
CA GLU A 239 39.47 10.93 -40.51
C GLU A 239 38.59 11.20 -41.73
N SER A 240 38.64 12.45 -42.21
CA SER A 240 38.94 12.76 -43.61
C SER A 240 39.45 14.20 -43.69
N GLY A 241 40.76 14.36 -43.87
CA GLY A 241 41.33 15.58 -44.40
C GLY A 241 41.30 15.53 -45.92
N GLU A 242 40.92 16.62 -46.56
CA GLU A 242 41.51 17.03 -47.82
C GLU A 242 41.30 18.54 -48.00
N ALA A 243 42.39 19.18 -48.41
CA ALA A 243 42.50 20.55 -48.85
C ALA A 243 42.49 20.59 -50.39
#